data_AF-A0A655ANY5-F1
#
_entry.id   AF-A0A655ANY5-F1
#
_cell.length_a   1.000
_cell.length_b   1.000
_cell.length_c   1.000
_cell.angle_alpha   90.00
_cell.angle_beta   90.00
_cell.angle_gamma   90.00
#
_symmetry.space_group_name_H-M   'P 1'
#
loop_
_entity.id
_entity.type
_entity.pdbx_description
1 polymer ?
#
loop_
_entity_poly.entity_id
_entity_poly.type
_entity_poly.pdbx_seq_one_letter_code
_entity_poly.pdbx_strand_id
1 'polypeptide(L)'
;MALPVVSAKTVQLNDGGLVRTVHLPAPNVAGLLSAAGVPLLQSDHVVPAATAPIVEGMQIQVTRNRIKKVTERLPLPPNARRVEDPEMNMSREVVEDPGVPGTQDVTFAVAEVNGVETGRLPVANVVVTPAHEAVVRVGTKPGTEVPPVIDGSIWDAIAGCEAGGNWAINTGNGYYGGVQFDQGTWEANGGLRYAPRADLATREEQIAVAEVTRLRQGWGAWPVCAARAGAR
;
A
#
# COMPACT_ATOMS: atom_id res chain seq x y z
N MET A 1 55.55 7.65 -32.22
CA MET A 1 54.10 7.90 -32.11
C MET A 1 53.91 9.28 -31.52
N ALA A 2 53.34 10.23 -32.26
CA ALA A 2 53.06 11.56 -31.74
C ALA A 2 51.79 11.52 -30.89
N LEU A 3 51.88 11.91 -29.61
CA LEU A 3 50.71 12.16 -28.79
C LEU A 3 49.98 13.38 -29.38
N PRO A 4 48.70 13.29 -29.76
CA PRO A 4 47.97 14.47 -30.19
C PRO A 4 47.92 15.47 -29.04
N VAL A 5 48.48 16.66 -29.25
CA VAL A 5 48.43 17.75 -28.28
C VAL A 5 47.01 18.29 -28.28
N VAL A 6 46.26 17.99 -27.22
CA VAL A 6 44.92 18.54 -27.01
C VAL A 6 45.02 19.76 -26.12
N SER A 7 44.67 20.94 -26.62
CA SER A 7 44.66 22.16 -25.82
C SER A 7 43.53 22.13 -24.78
N ALA A 8 43.81 22.71 -23.62
CA ALA A 8 42.78 22.92 -22.61
C ALA A 8 41.78 23.99 -23.08
N LYS A 9 40.50 23.74 -22.83
CA LYS A 9 39.40 24.61 -23.22
C LYS A 9 38.50 24.89 -22.02
N THR A 10 37.93 26.08 -21.94
CA THR A 10 37.01 26.48 -20.87
C THR A 10 35.59 26.14 -21.27
N VAL A 11 34.88 25.38 -20.44
CA VAL A 11 33.48 24.96 -20.70
C VAL A 11 32.61 25.14 -19.45
N GLN A 12 31.31 25.31 -19.65
CA GLN A 12 30.29 25.28 -18.61
C GLN A 12 29.71 23.87 -18.50
N LEU A 13 29.91 23.22 -17.36
CA LEU A 13 29.41 21.86 -17.08
C LEU A 13 28.26 21.94 -16.08
N ASN A 14 27.05 21.59 -16.51
CA ASN A 14 25.89 21.34 -15.68
C ASN A 14 25.78 19.82 -15.44
N ASP A 15 26.17 19.36 -14.27
CA ASP A 15 26.14 17.94 -13.90
C ASP A 15 24.98 17.64 -12.95
N GLY A 16 23.88 17.13 -13.50
CA GLY A 16 22.68 16.82 -12.72
C GLY A 16 22.10 18.02 -11.97
N GLY A 17 22.24 19.23 -12.51
CA GLY A 17 21.82 20.49 -11.87
C GLY A 17 22.95 21.27 -11.20
N LEU A 18 24.12 20.65 -10.97
CA LEU A 18 25.29 21.33 -10.42
C LEU A 18 26.10 21.99 -11.55
N VAL A 19 26.00 23.32 -11.65
CA VAL A 19 26.72 24.10 -12.69
C VAL A 19 28.10 24.52 -12.20
N ARG A 20 29.12 24.28 -13.01
CA ARG A 20 30.51 24.72 -12.76
C ARG A 20 31.26 25.00 -14.06
N THR A 21 32.22 25.92 -13.99
CA THR A 21 33.18 26.16 -15.07
C THR A 21 34.39 25.23 -14.90
N VAL A 22 34.81 24.55 -15.97
CA VAL A 22 36.02 23.71 -15.96
C VAL A 22 36.95 24.09 -17.11
N HIS A 23 38.26 24.00 -16.88
CA HIS A 23 39.31 24.26 -17.87
C HIS A 23 40.25 23.06 -17.94
N LEU A 24 40.05 22.19 -18.93
CA LEU A 24 40.73 20.89 -19.02
C LEU A 24 41.07 20.54 -20.48
N PRO A 25 42.19 19.83 -20.73
CA PRO A 25 42.51 19.28 -22.04
C PRO A 25 41.71 17.98 -22.28
N ALA A 26 40.84 17.99 -23.29
CA ALA A 26 40.06 16.81 -23.67
C ALA A 26 39.63 16.84 -25.14
N PRO A 27 39.73 15.70 -25.86
CA PRO A 27 39.41 15.66 -27.29
C PRO A 27 37.91 15.75 -27.56
N ASN A 28 37.07 15.29 -26.62
CA ASN A 28 35.62 15.25 -26.72
C ASN A 28 34.95 15.32 -25.33
N VAL A 29 33.62 15.41 -25.31
CA VAL A 29 32.80 15.50 -24.07
C VAL A 29 33.06 14.35 -23.09
N ALA A 30 33.13 13.10 -23.54
CA ALA A 30 33.44 11.96 -22.68
C ALA A 30 34.84 12.07 -22.04
N GLY A 31 35.84 12.49 -22.83
CA GLY A 31 37.19 12.73 -22.33
C GLY A 31 37.21 13.84 -21.28
N LEU A 32 36.45 14.91 -21.48
CA LEU A 32 36.37 16.03 -20.54
C LEU A 32 35.70 15.60 -19.23
N LEU A 33 34.60 14.85 -19.28
CA LEU A 33 33.93 14.34 -18.09
C LEU A 33 34.81 13.37 -17.30
N SER A 34 35.59 12.53 -18.00
CA SER A 34 36.55 11.62 -17.35
C SER A 34 37.70 12.39 -16.70
N ALA A 35 38.25 13.40 -17.38
CA ALA A 35 39.30 14.28 -16.84
C ALA A 35 38.81 15.12 -15.64
N ALA A 36 37.53 15.48 -15.63
CA ALA A 36 36.88 16.17 -14.52
C ALA A 36 36.48 15.25 -13.35
N GLY A 37 36.81 13.95 -13.41
CA GLY A 37 36.51 12.97 -12.37
C GLY A 37 35.03 12.56 -12.29
N VAL A 38 34.24 12.85 -13.32
CA VAL A 38 32.80 12.58 -13.36
C VAL A 38 32.36 11.84 -14.63
N PRO A 39 32.97 10.67 -14.96
CA PRO A 39 32.65 9.92 -16.17
C PRO A 39 31.15 9.57 -16.22
N LEU A 40 30.63 9.36 -17.44
CA LEU A 40 29.30 8.82 -17.64
C LEU A 40 29.31 7.33 -17.25
N LEU A 41 28.32 6.92 -16.48
CA LEU A 41 28.14 5.53 -16.04
C LEU A 41 26.71 5.09 -16.30
N GLN A 42 26.49 3.77 -16.40
CA GLN A 42 25.15 3.18 -16.54
C GLN A 42 24.35 3.87 -17.65
N SER A 43 23.22 4.49 -17.32
CA SER A 43 22.30 5.14 -18.25
C SER A 43 22.43 6.67 -18.25
N ASP A 44 23.54 7.21 -17.72
CA ASP A 44 23.84 8.64 -17.80
C ASP A 44 23.83 9.13 -19.25
N HIS A 45 23.29 10.32 -19.47
CA HIS A 45 23.21 10.95 -20.79
C HIS A 45 23.83 12.35 -20.75
N VAL A 46 24.40 12.81 -21.87
CA VAL A 46 25.00 14.14 -21.99
C VAL A 46 24.62 14.82 -23.29
N VAL A 47 24.42 16.13 -23.22
CA VAL A 47 24.22 17.03 -24.37
C VAL A 47 25.24 18.17 -24.28
N PRO A 48 26.05 18.46 -25.32
CA PRO A 48 26.22 17.71 -26.57
C PRO A 48 26.68 16.25 -26.35
N ALA A 49 26.50 15.42 -27.39
CA ALA A 49 26.80 13.98 -27.31
C ALA A 49 28.24 13.71 -26.83
N ALA A 50 28.43 12.58 -26.15
CA ALA A 50 29.72 12.18 -25.55
C ALA A 50 30.92 12.18 -26.52
N THR A 51 30.66 11.95 -27.82
CA THR A 51 31.67 11.94 -28.89
C THR A 51 31.95 13.32 -29.49
N ALA A 52 31.16 14.35 -29.17
CA ALA A 52 31.31 15.69 -29.73
C ALA A 52 32.65 16.32 -29.31
N PRO A 53 33.38 16.95 -30.24
CA PRO A 53 34.64 17.61 -29.93
C PRO A 53 34.40 18.82 -29.03
N ILE A 54 35.28 19.03 -28.04
CA ILE A 54 35.18 20.20 -27.14
C ILE A 54 35.49 21.49 -27.90
N VAL A 55 34.75 22.56 -27.66
CA VAL A 55 35.02 23.93 -28.15
C VAL A 55 35.03 24.90 -26.98
N GLU A 56 35.70 26.05 -27.15
CA GLU A 56 35.75 27.09 -26.11
C GLU A 56 34.35 27.65 -25.82
N GLY A 57 34.02 27.82 -24.53
CA GLY A 57 32.71 28.31 -24.08
C GLY A 57 31.56 27.31 -24.20
N MET A 58 31.82 26.05 -24.59
CA MET A 58 30.79 25.03 -24.75
C MET A 58 29.98 24.83 -23.45
N GLN A 59 28.67 24.69 -23.57
CA GLN A 59 27.79 24.28 -22.47
C GLN A 59 27.54 22.78 -22.58
N ILE A 60 27.74 22.05 -21.48
CA ILE A 60 27.58 20.61 -21.39
C ILE A 60 26.58 20.33 -20.28
N GLN A 61 25.46 19.69 -20.62
CA GLN A 61 24.44 19.25 -19.68
C GLN A 61 24.48 17.74 -19.55
N VAL A 62 24.71 17.26 -18.33
CA VAL A 62 24.69 15.84 -17.98
C VAL A 62 23.44 15.55 -17.18
N THR A 63 22.69 14.53 -17.61
CA THR A 63 21.61 13.92 -16.84
C THR A 63 22.13 12.61 -16.26
N ARG A 64 22.17 12.52 -14.94
CA ARG A 64 22.60 11.29 -14.24
C ARG A 64 21.41 10.37 -14.09
N ASN A 65 21.48 9.16 -14.64
CA ASN A 65 20.42 8.16 -14.50
C ASN A 65 21.06 6.84 -14.07
N ARG A 66 20.97 6.57 -12.76
CA ARG A 66 21.78 5.54 -12.10
C ARG A 66 20.93 4.65 -11.23
N ILE A 67 21.37 3.40 -11.10
CA ILE A 67 20.82 2.44 -10.15
C ILE A 67 21.91 2.10 -9.15
N LYS A 68 21.63 2.31 -7.87
CA LYS A 68 22.51 1.97 -6.77
C LYS A 68 21.89 0.88 -5.91
N LYS A 69 22.74 0.07 -5.27
CA LYS A 69 22.31 -0.84 -4.22
C LYS A 69 22.41 -0.11 -2.87
N VAL A 70 21.30 -0.05 -2.15
CA VAL A 70 21.22 0.54 -0.81
C VAL A 70 20.70 -0.54 0.13
N THR A 71 21.40 -0.79 1.22
CA THR A 71 20.96 -1.74 2.24
C THR A 71 20.46 -0.98 3.45
N GLU A 72 19.23 -1.25 3.85
CA GLU A 72 18.57 -0.61 5.00
C GLU A 72 18.09 -1.68 5.99
N ARG A 73 18.22 -1.40 7.29
CA ARG A 73 17.67 -2.25 8.35
C ARG A 73 16.22 -1.89 8.61
N LEU A 74 15.32 -2.84 8.37
CA LEU A 74 13.87 -2.68 8.50
C LEU A 74 13.28 -3.66 9.53
N PRO A 75 12.12 -3.34 10.12
CA PRO A 75 11.41 -4.29 10.96
C PRO A 75 10.98 -5.53 10.15
N LEU A 76 11.07 -6.70 10.78
CA LEU A 76 10.52 -7.94 10.25
C LEU A 76 9.22 -8.23 11.04
N PRO A 77 8.03 -8.06 10.44
CA PRO A 77 6.78 -8.33 11.13
C PRO A 77 6.68 -9.81 11.51
N PRO A 78 6.08 -10.13 12.68
CA PRO A 78 5.93 -11.50 13.11
C PRO A 78 4.92 -12.26 12.25
N ASN A 79 5.19 -13.54 12.01
CA ASN A 79 4.17 -14.44 11.46
C ASN A 79 3.09 -14.67 12.51
N ALA A 80 1.83 -14.79 12.07
CA ALA A 80 0.71 -15.09 12.94
C ALA A 80 0.46 -16.60 13.00
N ARG A 81 0.63 -17.20 14.18
CA ARG A 81 0.14 -18.53 14.49
C ARG A 81 -1.35 -18.44 14.79
N ARG A 82 -2.15 -19.12 13.99
CA ARG A 82 -3.61 -19.15 14.13
C ARG A 82 -4.00 -20.26 15.12
N VAL A 83 -4.79 -19.90 16.14
CA VAL A 83 -5.32 -20.82 17.14
C VAL A 83 -6.84 -20.82 17.03
N GLU A 84 -7.44 -21.99 16.82
CA GLU A 84 -8.88 -22.12 16.67
C GLU A 84 -9.60 -21.94 18.02
N ASP A 85 -10.65 -21.12 18.01
CA ASP A 85 -11.52 -20.85 19.15
C ASP A 85 -12.95 -21.29 18.79
N PRO A 86 -13.42 -22.45 19.31
CA PRO A 86 -14.74 -22.98 18.97
C PRO A 86 -15.91 -22.23 19.64
N GLU A 87 -15.63 -21.27 20.53
CA GLU A 87 -16.65 -20.43 21.17
C GLU A 87 -16.80 -19.06 20.48
N MET A 88 -15.83 -18.69 19.64
CA MET A 88 -15.82 -17.46 18.86
C MET A 88 -16.39 -17.66 17.46
N ASN A 89 -17.24 -16.72 16.99
CA ASN A 89 -17.82 -16.77 15.66
C ASN A 89 -16.74 -16.78 14.56
N MET A 90 -16.99 -17.50 13.47
CA MET A 90 -16.07 -17.63 12.32
C MET A 90 -15.75 -16.31 11.61
N SER A 91 -16.58 -15.28 11.81
CA SER A 91 -16.37 -13.92 11.31
C SER A 91 -15.32 -13.12 12.11
N ARG A 92 -14.87 -13.64 13.27
CA ARG A 92 -14.03 -12.93 14.22
C ARG A 92 -12.62 -13.49 14.27
N GLU A 93 -11.69 -12.56 14.43
CA GLU A 93 -10.29 -12.82 14.66
C GLU A 93 -9.80 -11.86 15.74
N VAL A 94 -9.04 -12.37 16.72
CA VAL A 94 -8.54 -11.58 17.86
C VAL A 94 -7.06 -11.85 18.01
N VAL A 95 -6.27 -10.79 18.03
CA VAL A 95 -4.85 -10.87 18.38
C VAL A 95 -4.75 -11.14 19.88
N GLU A 96 -4.32 -12.35 20.25
CA GLU A 96 -4.07 -12.75 21.64
C GLU A 96 -2.69 -12.28 22.10
N ASP A 97 -1.69 -12.47 21.25
CA ASP A 97 -0.33 -12.00 21.45
C ASP A 97 0.13 -11.30 20.15
N PRO A 98 0.51 -10.01 20.18
CA PRO A 98 1.00 -9.32 18.99
C PRO A 98 2.38 -9.83 18.52
N GLY A 99 3.06 -10.67 19.29
CA GLY A 99 4.42 -11.09 19.06
C GLY A 99 5.43 -9.96 19.25
N VAL A 100 6.66 -10.20 18.81
CA VAL A 100 7.74 -9.20 18.86
C VAL A 100 8.36 -9.08 17.47
N PRO A 101 8.33 -7.89 16.84
CA PRO A 101 8.98 -7.67 15.57
C PRO A 101 10.48 -7.98 15.62
N GLY A 102 10.96 -8.68 14.60
CA GLY A 102 12.37 -8.89 14.36
C GLY A 102 13.00 -7.74 13.56
N THR A 103 14.19 -7.98 13.02
CA THR A 103 14.85 -7.07 12.08
C THR A 103 15.42 -7.84 10.89
N GLN A 104 15.41 -7.20 9.73
CA GLN A 104 16.01 -7.71 8.49
C GLN A 104 16.76 -6.60 7.78
N ASP A 105 17.89 -6.94 7.15
CA ASP A 105 18.58 -6.03 6.25
C ASP A 105 18.03 -6.28 4.84
N VAL A 106 17.41 -5.25 4.26
CA VAL A 106 16.82 -5.30 2.91
C VAL A 106 17.70 -4.49 1.97
N THR A 107 18.18 -5.14 0.90
CA THR A 107 18.91 -4.48 -0.17
C THR A 107 17.95 -4.05 -1.26
N PHE A 108 17.89 -2.75 -1.52
CA PHE A 108 17.12 -2.11 -2.57
C PHE A 108 18.00 -1.80 -3.78
N ALA A 109 17.45 -2.01 -4.97
CA ALA A 109 17.90 -1.30 -6.17
C ALA A 109 17.15 0.04 -6.22
N VAL A 110 17.89 1.13 -6.01
CA VAL A 110 17.36 2.51 -5.98
C VAL A 110 17.74 3.19 -7.28
N ALA A 111 16.74 3.60 -8.05
CA ALA A 111 16.90 4.41 -9.25
C ALA A 111 16.92 5.89 -8.90
N GLU A 112 17.93 6.61 -9.40
CA GLU A 112 18.10 8.03 -9.19
C GLU A 112 18.21 8.76 -10.54
N VAL A 113 17.51 9.88 -10.66
CA VAL A 113 17.72 10.86 -11.74
C VAL A 113 18.24 12.15 -11.12
N ASN A 114 19.44 12.57 -11.52
CA ASN A 114 20.12 13.77 -11.00
C ASN A 114 20.22 13.78 -9.46
N GLY A 115 20.45 12.60 -8.87
CA GLY A 115 20.57 12.42 -7.41
C GLY A 115 19.23 12.39 -6.66
N VAL A 116 18.10 12.55 -7.37
CA VAL A 116 16.76 12.40 -6.79
C VAL A 116 16.28 10.98 -7.05
N GLU A 117 15.87 10.29 -6.00
CA GLU A 117 15.29 8.95 -6.13
C GLU A 117 13.96 9.01 -6.92
N THR A 118 13.87 8.21 -7.97
CA THR A 118 12.67 8.06 -8.81
C THR A 118 11.93 6.76 -8.53
N GLY A 119 12.57 5.81 -7.85
CA GLY A 119 11.95 4.58 -7.38
C GLY A 119 12.94 3.64 -6.71
N ARG A 120 12.42 2.70 -5.92
CA ARG A 120 13.20 1.64 -5.29
C ARG A 120 12.48 0.31 -5.38
N LEU A 121 13.25 -0.77 -5.54
CA LEU A 121 12.73 -2.15 -5.55
C LEU A 121 13.59 -3.01 -4.61
N PRO A 122 13.01 -3.79 -3.69
CA PRO A 122 13.77 -4.76 -2.91
C PRO A 122 14.29 -5.88 -3.82
N VAL A 123 15.60 -6.16 -3.76
CA VAL A 123 16.27 -7.19 -4.59
C VAL A 123 16.87 -8.32 -3.77
N ALA A 124 17.06 -8.11 -2.46
CA ALA A 124 17.47 -9.14 -1.53
C ALA A 124 17.06 -8.75 -0.11
N ASN A 125 16.91 -9.73 0.77
CA ASN A 125 16.76 -9.51 2.20
C ASN A 125 17.47 -10.61 2.99
N VAL A 126 17.92 -10.28 4.19
CA VAL A 126 18.49 -11.23 5.15
C VAL A 126 17.93 -10.94 6.54
N VAL A 127 17.47 -11.97 7.23
CA VAL A 127 17.00 -11.86 8.62
C VAL A 127 18.20 -11.64 9.54
N VAL A 128 18.13 -10.60 10.38
CA VAL A 128 19.17 -10.26 11.36
C VAL A 128 18.74 -10.76 12.74
N THR A 129 17.58 -10.31 13.19
CA THR A 129 16.93 -10.78 14.41
C THR A 129 15.60 -11.42 14.01
N PRO A 130 15.38 -12.72 14.24
CA PRO A 130 14.10 -13.35 13.98
C PRO A 130 12.97 -12.67 14.77
N ALA A 131 11.79 -12.57 14.17
CA ALA A 131 10.59 -12.12 14.87
C ALA A 131 10.05 -13.26 15.76
N HIS A 132 9.50 -12.90 16.92
CA HIS A 132 8.72 -13.85 17.73
C HIS A 132 7.29 -13.86 17.21
N GLU A 133 6.75 -15.06 16.95
CA GLU A 133 5.41 -15.24 16.39
C GLU A 133 4.33 -14.52 17.19
N ALA A 134 3.36 -13.96 16.47
CA ALA A 134 2.11 -13.46 17.02
C ALA A 134 1.14 -14.63 17.18
N VAL A 135 0.27 -14.58 18.17
CA VAL A 135 -0.82 -15.54 18.35
C VAL A 135 -2.13 -14.85 18.05
N VAL A 136 -2.85 -15.42 17.09
CA VAL A 136 -4.14 -14.89 16.67
C VAL A 136 -5.19 -15.98 16.84
N ARG A 137 -6.18 -15.72 17.69
CA ARG A 137 -7.34 -16.61 17.82
C ARG A 137 -8.30 -16.36 16.67
N VAL A 138 -8.78 -17.44 16.07
CA VAL A 138 -9.70 -17.41 14.93
C VAL A 138 -10.94 -18.19 15.31
N GLY A 139 -12.11 -17.60 15.07
CA GLY A 139 -13.35 -18.24 15.45
C GLY A 139 -13.64 -19.47 14.60
N THR A 140 -14.11 -20.52 15.23
CA THR A 140 -14.51 -21.78 14.59
C THR A 140 -15.84 -22.30 15.12
N LYS A 141 -16.62 -21.45 15.79
CA LYS A 141 -17.92 -21.81 16.36
C LYS A 141 -18.87 -22.36 15.29
N PRO A 142 -19.29 -23.63 15.38
CA PRO A 142 -20.19 -24.23 14.40
C PRO A 142 -21.52 -23.46 14.27
N GLY A 143 -22.04 -23.33 13.05
CA GLY A 143 -23.33 -22.64 12.81
C GLY A 143 -23.21 -21.12 12.69
N THR A 144 -21.99 -20.58 12.74
CA THR A 144 -21.70 -19.13 12.56
C THR A 144 -21.09 -18.82 11.20
N GLU A 145 -21.21 -19.74 10.23
CA GLU A 145 -20.75 -19.55 8.86
C GLU A 145 -21.49 -18.37 8.23
N VAL A 146 -20.76 -17.37 7.73
CA VAL A 146 -21.36 -16.20 7.09
C VAL A 146 -21.42 -16.44 5.59
N PRO A 147 -22.61 -16.41 4.95
CA PRO A 147 -22.71 -16.54 3.51
C PRO A 147 -22.00 -15.37 2.83
N PRO A 148 -21.47 -15.56 1.60
CA PRO A 148 -20.95 -14.46 0.81
C PRO A 148 -22.00 -13.37 0.64
N VAL A 149 -21.59 -12.12 0.84
CA VAL A 149 -22.48 -10.96 0.69
C VAL A 149 -22.83 -10.77 -0.79
N ILE A 150 -24.10 -10.97 -1.14
CA ILE A 150 -24.69 -10.59 -2.42
C ILE A 150 -25.30 -9.19 -2.25
N ASP A 151 -25.22 -8.34 -3.28
CA ASP A 151 -25.77 -6.97 -3.24
C ASP A 151 -25.21 -6.10 -2.09
N GLY A 152 -23.97 -6.35 -1.65
CA GLY A 152 -23.35 -5.64 -0.53
C GLY A 152 -23.34 -4.12 -0.66
N SER A 153 -23.26 -3.61 -1.90
CA SER A 153 -23.35 -2.18 -2.19
C SER A 153 -24.73 -1.58 -1.91
N ILE A 154 -25.82 -2.34 -2.13
CA ILE A 154 -27.18 -1.91 -1.78
C ILE A 154 -27.31 -1.86 -0.26
N TRP A 155 -26.82 -2.88 0.45
CA TRP A 155 -26.83 -2.90 1.91
C TRP A 155 -25.96 -1.81 2.53
N ASP A 156 -24.80 -1.51 1.93
CA ASP A 156 -23.95 -0.40 2.35
C ASP A 156 -24.62 0.96 2.10
N ALA A 157 -25.34 1.12 0.99
CA ALA A 157 -26.11 2.33 0.70
C ALA A 157 -27.29 2.50 1.68
N ILE A 158 -27.97 1.41 2.02
CA ILE A 158 -29.00 1.41 3.07
C ILE A 158 -28.35 1.78 4.40
N ALA A 159 -27.24 1.17 4.78
CA ALA A 159 -26.55 1.50 6.03
C ALA A 159 -26.02 2.94 6.06
N GLY A 160 -25.61 3.49 4.91
CA GLY A 160 -25.28 4.90 4.76
C GLY A 160 -26.47 5.83 5.04
N CYS A 161 -27.66 5.44 4.58
CA CYS A 161 -28.89 6.21 4.78
C CYS A 161 -29.45 6.06 6.21
N GLU A 162 -29.41 4.85 6.77
CA GLU A 162 -30.00 4.49 8.07
C GLU A 162 -29.10 4.84 9.26
N ALA A 163 -27.79 4.60 9.13
CA ALA A 163 -26.82 4.66 10.22
C ALA A 163 -25.58 5.53 9.90
N GLY A 164 -25.57 6.25 8.78
CA GLY A 164 -24.37 6.96 8.32
C GLY A 164 -23.19 6.03 7.99
N GLY A 165 -23.47 4.74 7.73
CA GLY A 165 -22.47 3.70 7.47
C GLY A 165 -21.88 3.07 8.74
N ASN A 166 -22.38 3.42 9.93
CA ASN A 166 -21.90 2.85 11.19
C ASN A 166 -22.60 1.53 11.52
N TRP A 167 -21.95 0.41 11.21
CA TRP A 167 -22.47 -0.94 11.49
C TRP A 167 -22.57 -1.30 12.98
N ALA A 168 -21.90 -0.55 13.86
CA ALA A 168 -21.94 -0.75 15.31
C ALA A 168 -22.85 0.30 16.01
N ILE A 169 -23.71 1.00 15.26
CA ILE A 169 -24.53 2.06 15.84
C ILE A 169 -25.53 1.49 16.85
N ASN A 170 -25.62 2.17 17.99
CA ASN A 170 -26.62 1.93 19.02
C ASN A 170 -26.91 3.25 19.73
N THR A 171 -28.00 3.91 19.32
CA THR A 171 -28.39 5.23 19.85
C THR A 171 -29.38 5.14 21.00
N GLY A 172 -29.77 3.93 21.42
CA GLY A 172 -30.84 3.72 22.39
C GLY A 172 -32.25 3.96 21.85
N ASN A 173 -32.43 4.08 20.53
CA ASN A 173 -33.73 4.29 19.89
C ASN A 173 -34.53 3.00 19.65
N GLY A 174 -34.03 1.85 20.11
CA GLY A 174 -34.65 0.52 19.92
C GLY A 174 -34.24 -0.20 18.64
N TYR A 175 -33.38 0.41 17.81
CA TYR A 175 -32.82 -0.17 16.60
C TYR A 175 -31.30 -0.29 16.71
N TYR A 176 -30.73 -1.29 16.03
CA TYR A 176 -29.35 -1.68 16.19
C TYR A 176 -28.67 -1.90 14.84
N GLY A 177 -27.39 -1.49 14.77
CA GLY A 177 -26.50 -1.82 13.67
C GLY A 177 -26.77 -1.03 12.38
N GLY A 178 -26.01 -1.37 11.34
CA GLY A 178 -25.89 -0.54 10.13
C GLY A 178 -27.22 -0.36 9.40
N VAL A 179 -28.05 -1.41 9.36
CA VAL A 179 -29.36 -1.37 8.71
C VAL A 179 -30.51 -1.17 9.69
N GLN A 180 -30.24 -0.69 10.91
CA GLN A 180 -31.24 -0.31 11.91
C GLN A 180 -32.30 -1.42 12.16
N PHE A 181 -31.85 -2.61 12.55
CA PHE A 181 -32.77 -3.69 12.95
C PHE A 181 -33.43 -3.41 14.29
N ASP A 182 -34.74 -3.64 14.42
CA ASP A 182 -35.33 -3.84 15.74
C ASP A 182 -34.98 -5.24 16.28
N GLN A 183 -35.02 -5.40 17.61
CA GLN A 183 -34.62 -6.66 18.25
C GLN A 183 -35.49 -7.85 17.83
N GLY A 184 -36.80 -7.66 17.66
CA GLY A 184 -37.71 -8.73 17.29
C GLY A 184 -37.43 -9.26 15.88
N THR A 185 -37.19 -8.36 14.93
CA THR A 185 -36.81 -8.73 13.56
C THR A 185 -35.45 -9.42 13.51
N TRP A 186 -34.47 -8.96 14.30
CA TRP A 186 -33.16 -9.61 14.41
C TRP A 186 -33.29 -11.07 14.87
N GLU A 187 -34.04 -11.30 15.95
CA GLU A 187 -34.27 -12.62 16.52
C GLU A 187 -35.05 -13.53 15.57
N ALA A 188 -36.16 -13.02 14.99
CA ALA A 188 -37.04 -13.77 14.10
C ALA A 188 -36.36 -14.25 12.81
N ASN A 189 -35.31 -13.55 12.37
CA ASN A 189 -34.55 -13.88 11.17
C ASN A 189 -33.20 -14.56 11.46
N GLY A 190 -32.98 -15.03 12.71
CA GLY A 190 -31.87 -15.90 13.06
C GLY A 190 -30.59 -15.18 13.47
N GLY A 191 -30.65 -13.88 13.75
CA GLY A 191 -29.46 -13.09 14.11
C GLY A 191 -28.79 -13.50 15.42
N LEU A 192 -29.52 -14.15 16.33
CA LEU A 192 -28.96 -14.68 17.59
C LEU A 192 -27.85 -15.72 17.41
N ARG A 193 -27.75 -16.34 16.22
CA ARG A 193 -26.63 -17.24 15.92
C ARG A 193 -25.30 -16.49 15.86
N TYR A 194 -25.33 -15.21 15.48
CA TYR A 194 -24.16 -14.36 15.37
C TYR A 194 -23.95 -13.52 16.62
N ALA A 195 -24.97 -12.77 17.04
CA ALA A 195 -24.83 -11.90 18.20
C ALA A 195 -26.18 -11.65 18.88
N PRO A 196 -26.18 -11.28 20.18
CA PRO A 196 -27.41 -10.94 20.88
C PRO A 196 -28.19 -9.78 20.25
N ARG A 197 -27.49 -8.87 19.55
CA ARG A 197 -28.07 -7.72 18.86
C ARG A 197 -27.29 -7.43 17.57
N ALA A 198 -27.91 -6.74 16.62
CA ALA A 198 -27.28 -6.43 15.35
C ALA A 198 -26.02 -5.56 15.48
N ASP A 199 -25.97 -4.59 16.42
CA ASP A 199 -24.79 -3.72 16.66
C ASP A 199 -23.54 -4.48 17.11
N LEU A 200 -23.72 -5.70 17.64
CA LEU A 200 -22.65 -6.58 18.09
C LEU A 200 -22.22 -7.60 17.02
N ALA A 201 -22.96 -7.68 15.92
CA ALA A 201 -22.61 -8.51 14.77
C ALA A 201 -21.72 -7.72 13.78
N THR A 202 -20.88 -8.44 13.06
CA THR A 202 -20.13 -7.88 11.93
C THR A 202 -21.08 -7.42 10.83
N ARG A 203 -20.58 -6.58 9.93
CA ARG A 203 -21.32 -6.12 8.75
C ARG A 203 -21.87 -7.30 7.96
N GLU A 204 -21.05 -8.30 7.69
CA GLU A 204 -21.39 -9.45 6.85
C GLU A 204 -22.45 -10.32 7.53
N GLU A 205 -22.37 -10.48 8.86
CA GLU A 205 -23.40 -11.16 9.66
C GLU A 205 -24.74 -10.41 9.63
N GLN A 206 -24.71 -9.07 9.74
CA GLN A 206 -25.92 -8.25 9.64
C GLN A 206 -26.56 -8.34 8.25
N ILE A 207 -25.76 -8.30 7.19
CA ILE A 207 -26.24 -8.46 5.81
C ILE A 207 -26.84 -9.86 5.61
N ALA A 208 -26.23 -10.91 6.15
CA ALA A 208 -26.78 -12.26 6.05
C ALA A 208 -28.19 -12.36 6.68
N VAL A 209 -28.45 -11.66 7.79
CA VAL A 209 -29.79 -11.60 8.42
C VAL A 209 -30.72 -10.68 7.63
N ALA A 210 -30.20 -9.60 7.05
CA ALA A 210 -30.97 -8.67 6.22
C ALA A 210 -31.46 -9.33 4.93
N GLU A 211 -30.65 -10.20 4.34
CA GLU A 211 -31.02 -11.04 3.20
C GLU A 211 -32.18 -11.99 3.54
N VAL A 212 -32.13 -12.66 4.69
CA VAL A 212 -33.24 -13.50 5.16
C VAL A 212 -34.52 -12.67 5.39
N THR A 213 -34.37 -11.49 5.98
CA THR A 213 -35.48 -10.56 6.25
C THR A 213 -36.10 -10.07 4.93
N ARG A 214 -35.27 -9.66 3.97
CA ARG A 214 -35.67 -9.25 2.62
C ARG A 214 -36.42 -10.37 1.90
N LEU A 215 -35.94 -11.60 1.95
CA LEU A 215 -36.59 -12.74 1.31
C LEU A 215 -37.98 -13.05 1.89
N ARG A 216 -38.21 -12.73 3.16
CA ARG A 216 -39.50 -12.99 3.84
C ARG A 216 -40.50 -11.84 3.76
N GLN A 217 -40.03 -10.61 3.89
CA GLN A 217 -40.86 -9.42 4.05
C GLN A 217 -40.70 -8.40 2.92
N GLY A 218 -39.81 -8.67 1.96
CA GLY A 218 -39.38 -7.71 0.95
C GLY A 218 -38.58 -6.56 1.55
N TRP A 219 -38.47 -5.46 0.81
CA TRP A 219 -37.81 -4.23 1.27
C TRP A 219 -38.66 -3.38 2.24
N GLY A 220 -39.79 -3.91 2.70
CA GLY A 220 -40.73 -3.19 3.58
C GLY A 220 -40.14 -2.82 4.95
N ALA A 221 -39.06 -3.48 5.37
CA ALA A 221 -38.30 -3.12 6.56
C ALA A 221 -37.46 -1.83 6.39
N TRP A 222 -37.18 -1.43 5.13
CA TRP A 222 -36.34 -0.27 4.79
C TRP A 222 -37.00 0.61 3.71
N PRO A 223 -38.23 1.13 3.92
CA PRO A 223 -39.05 1.68 2.84
C PRO A 223 -38.44 2.93 2.17
N VAL A 224 -37.72 3.76 2.94
CA VAL A 224 -37.13 5.01 2.43
C VAL A 224 -35.71 4.75 1.91
N CYS A 225 -34.89 4.06 2.69
CA CYS A 225 -33.48 3.87 2.36
C CYS A 225 -33.26 2.79 1.29
N ALA A 226 -34.08 1.75 1.20
CA ALA A 226 -33.99 0.77 0.10
C ALA A 226 -34.35 1.42 -1.25
N ALA A 227 -35.41 2.23 -1.30
CA ALA A 227 -35.76 2.98 -2.51
C ALA A 227 -34.63 3.93 -2.95
N ARG A 228 -33.99 4.61 -1.99
CA ARG A 228 -32.82 5.46 -2.26
C ARG A 228 -31.59 4.65 -2.70
N ALA A 229 -31.43 3.43 -2.20
CA ALA A 229 -30.35 2.52 -2.57
C ALA A 229 -30.57 1.80 -3.93
N GLY A 230 -31.71 2.04 -4.61
CA GLY A 230 -32.01 1.41 -5.89
C GLY A 230 -32.44 -0.06 -5.78
N ALA A 231 -32.87 -0.47 -4.58
CA ALA A 231 -33.40 -1.79 -4.32
C ALA A 231 -34.67 -2.05 -5.15
N ARG A 232 -34.75 -3.23 -5.78
CA ARG A 232 -35.91 -3.69 -6.57
C ARG A 232 -36.67 -4.78 -5.86
#